data_AF-A0A9P6TDI8-F1
#
_entry.id   AF-A0A9P6TDI8-F1
#
_cell.length_a   1.000
_cell.length_b   1.000
_cell.length_c   1.000
_cell.angle_alpha   90.00
_cell.angle_beta   90.00
_cell.angle_gamma   90.00
#
_symmetry.space_group_name_H-M   'P 1'
#
loop_
_entity.id
_entity.type
_entity.pdbx_description
1 polymer ?
#
loop_
_entity_poly.entity_id
_entity_poly.type
_entity_poly.pdbx_seq_one_letter_code
_entity_poly.pdbx_strand_id
1 'polypeptide(L)'
;MFQSPYTQMTPGNVSKKWNKHLSFYFTLSGLPPQMTNAEYNIHFIGTSNTAGELEIADHIVDELNLLGTEGFKAFDHSIGHEVHVMVVVLCHLGDSPMHAEITNTPNPATALNPCCVCQLSVKAAADKMTPEYLQQFLGIRPDGSTVCVC
;
A
#
# COMPACT_ATOMS: atom_id res chain seq x y z
N MET A 1 -1.97 -12.35 -12.78
CA MET A 1 -2.34 -10.91 -12.80
C MET A 1 -1.93 -10.34 -11.46
N PHE A 2 -0.90 -9.47 -11.38
CA PHE A 2 -0.56 -8.91 -10.07
C PHE A 2 -1.41 -7.68 -9.76
N GLN A 3 -2.00 -7.70 -8.57
CA GLN A 3 -2.92 -6.68 -8.08
C GLN A 3 -2.24 -5.93 -6.94
N SER A 4 -2.43 -4.62 -6.91
CA SER A 4 -2.05 -3.80 -5.76
C SER A 4 -3.32 -3.21 -5.16
N PRO A 5 -3.71 -3.60 -3.93
CA PRO A 5 -4.78 -2.91 -3.22
C PRO A 5 -4.34 -1.49 -2.90
N TYR A 6 -5.12 -0.51 -3.35
CA TYR A 6 -5.00 0.88 -2.98
C TYR A 6 -6.16 1.25 -2.08
N THR A 7 -5.88 1.80 -0.91
CA THR A 7 -6.92 2.26 0.00
C THR A 7 -6.82 3.77 0.11
N GLN A 8 -7.95 4.46 -0.13
CA GLN A 8 -8.00 5.92 -0.08
C GLN A 8 -8.88 6.35 1.09
N MET A 9 -8.27 7.03 2.06
CA MET A 9 -9.03 7.83 3.00
C MET A 9 -9.35 9.16 2.33
N THR A 10 -10.62 9.40 2.06
CA THR A 10 -11.07 10.73 1.66
C THR A 10 -11.53 11.44 2.94
N PRO A 11 -10.72 12.35 3.54
CA PRO A 11 -11.19 13.13 4.66
C PRO A 11 -12.29 14.07 4.16
N GLY A 12 -13.54 13.70 4.42
CA GLY A 12 -14.69 14.57 4.25
C GLY A 12 -14.60 15.72 5.25
N ASN A 13 -13.86 16.77 4.90
CA ASN A 13 -13.72 18.02 5.65
C ASN A 13 -13.06 17.86 7.04
N VAL A 14 -12.06 18.70 7.32
CA VAL A 14 -11.20 18.63 8.52
C VAL A 14 -11.99 18.78 9.85
N SER A 15 -13.28 19.10 9.79
CA SER A 15 -14.15 19.33 10.94
C SER A 15 -14.93 18.10 11.43
N LYS A 16 -14.89 16.94 10.76
CA LYS A 16 -15.63 15.74 11.20
C LYS A 16 -14.75 14.51 11.19
N LYS A 17 -14.11 14.24 12.34
CA LYS A 17 -13.51 12.95 12.72
C LYS A 17 -14.47 11.75 12.60
N TRP A 18 -15.75 12.01 12.32
CA TRP A 18 -16.88 11.07 12.30
C TRP A 18 -17.30 10.61 10.90
N ASN A 19 -16.71 11.12 9.82
CA ASN A 19 -17.02 10.71 8.44
C ASN A 19 -15.78 10.14 7.72
N LYS A 20 -15.06 9.23 8.39
CA LYS A 20 -13.99 8.44 7.74
C LYS A 20 -14.67 7.40 6.86
N HIS A 21 -14.75 7.68 5.56
CA HIS A 21 -15.08 6.66 4.56
C HIS A 21 -13.79 5.96 4.19
N LEU A 22 -13.75 4.66 4.46
CA LEU A 22 -12.68 3.82 3.98
C LEU A 22 -13.14 3.18 2.67
N SER A 23 -12.34 3.33 1.62
CA SER A 23 -12.62 2.74 0.32
C SER A 23 -11.41 1.91 -0.13
N PHE A 24 -11.68 0.68 -0.56
CA PHE A 24 -10.70 -0.25 -1.10
C PHE A 24 -10.84 -0.32 -2.62
N TYR A 25 -9.70 -0.22 -3.31
CA TYR A 25 -9.57 -0.30 -4.76
C TYR A 25 -8.50 -1.33 -5.15
N PHE A 26 -8.61 -1.90 -6.33
CA PHE A 26 -7.55 -2.68 -6.97
C PHE A 26 -7.06 -1.99 -8.23
N THR A 27 -5.76 -2.00 -8.44
CA THR A 27 -5.17 -1.68 -9.73
C THR A 27 -4.25 -2.78 -10.20
N LEU A 28 -4.11 -2.87 -11.53
CA LEU A 28 -3.18 -3.77 -12.18
C LEU A 28 -1.74 -3.28 -12.00
N SER A 29 -0.90 -4.12 -11.41
CA SER A 29 0.53 -3.84 -11.33
C SER A 29 1.17 -3.95 -12.72
N GLY A 30 2.28 -3.24 -12.93
CA GLY A 30 3.08 -3.32 -14.15
C GLY A 30 2.65 -2.37 -15.26
N LEU A 31 1.57 -1.61 -15.06
CA LEU A 31 1.23 -0.48 -15.91
C LEU A 31 2.12 0.74 -15.61
N PRO A 32 2.44 1.57 -16.61
CA PRO A 32 3.14 2.83 -16.37
C PRO A 32 2.25 3.77 -15.51
N PRO A 33 2.82 4.66 -14.67
CA PRO A 33 2.05 5.47 -13.72
C PRO A 33 0.90 6.27 -14.33
N GLN A 34 1.05 6.73 -15.57
CA GLN A 34 0.02 7.46 -16.31
C GLN A 34 -1.21 6.59 -16.61
N MET A 35 -1.01 5.30 -16.84
CA MET A 35 -2.09 4.34 -17.07
C MET A 35 -2.64 3.82 -15.75
N THR A 36 -1.81 3.50 -14.76
CA THR A 36 -2.28 3.01 -13.44
C THR A 36 -3.24 4.01 -12.78
N ASN A 37 -2.98 5.30 -12.91
CA ASN A 37 -3.84 6.37 -12.37
C ASN A 37 -5.05 6.71 -13.26
N ALA A 38 -5.22 6.03 -14.39
CA ALA A 38 -6.40 6.21 -15.22
C ALA A 38 -7.59 5.46 -14.61
N GLU A 39 -8.75 6.11 -14.56
CA GLU A 39 -9.95 5.61 -13.86
C GLU A 39 -10.36 4.20 -14.28
N TYR A 40 -10.14 3.81 -15.55
CA TYR A 40 -10.49 2.48 -16.06
C TYR A 40 -9.62 1.34 -15.51
N ASN A 41 -8.42 1.64 -14.99
CA ASN A 41 -7.51 0.67 -14.36
C ASN A 41 -7.66 0.62 -12.84
N ILE A 42 -8.59 1.39 -12.27
CA ILE A 42 -8.87 1.43 -10.84
C ILE A 42 -10.23 0.78 -10.61
N HIS A 43 -10.22 -0.40 -10.03
CA HIS A 43 -11.41 -1.21 -9.77
C HIS A 43 -11.87 -1.03 -8.32
N PHE A 44 -13.10 -0.58 -8.13
CA PHE A 44 -13.68 -0.44 -6.80
C PHE A 44 -14.08 -1.80 -6.22
N ILE A 45 -13.71 -2.05 -4.97
CA ILE A 45 -14.05 -3.29 -4.25
C ILE A 45 -15.20 -3.00 -3.27
N GLY A 46 -15.03 -1.98 -2.45
CA GLY A 46 -15.99 -1.70 -1.38
C GLY A 46 -15.66 -0.44 -0.60
N THR A 47 -16.67 0.05 0.12
CA THR A 47 -16.50 1.14 1.08
C THR A 47 -17.32 0.86 2.33
N SER A 48 -16.79 1.25 3.48
CA SER A 48 -17.56 1.27 4.73
C SER A 48 -17.26 2.54 5.51
N ASN A 49 -18.24 2.96 6.28
CA ASN A 49 -18.16 4.01 7.28
C ASN A 49 -18.34 3.49 8.72
N THR A 50 -18.66 2.19 8.88
CA THR A 50 -18.88 1.53 10.17
C THR A 50 -17.77 0.54 10.49
N ALA A 51 -17.27 -0.17 9.47
CA ALA A 51 -16.24 -1.18 9.61
C ALA A 51 -14.84 -0.55 9.62
N GLY A 52 -13.96 -1.07 10.47
CA GLY A 52 -12.55 -0.67 10.52
C GLY A 52 -11.77 -1.14 9.29
N GLU A 53 -10.53 -0.64 9.11
CA GLU A 53 -9.74 -1.01 7.93
C GLU A 53 -9.40 -2.49 7.87
N LEU A 54 -9.03 -3.06 9.01
CA LEU A 54 -8.73 -4.48 9.14
C LEU A 54 -9.98 -5.36 8.96
N GLU A 55 -11.17 -4.88 9.34
CA GLU A 55 -12.41 -5.65 9.23
C GLU A 55 -12.84 -5.83 7.77
N ILE A 56 -12.72 -4.78 6.95
CA ILE A 56 -12.95 -4.89 5.51
C ILE A 56 -11.82 -5.68 4.85
N ALA A 57 -10.57 -5.45 5.28
CA ALA A 57 -9.41 -6.13 4.71
C ALA A 57 -9.44 -7.65 4.93
N ASP A 58 -9.94 -8.13 6.08
CA ASP A 58 -10.02 -9.55 6.41
C ASP A 58 -10.77 -10.34 5.32
N HIS A 59 -11.97 -9.87 4.97
CA HIS A 59 -12.77 -10.46 3.89
C HIS A 59 -12.08 -10.38 2.52
N ILE A 60 -11.38 -9.28 2.23
CA ILE A 60 -10.66 -9.11 0.96
C ILE A 60 -9.47 -10.06 0.89
N VAL A 61 -8.75 -10.26 2.00
CA VAL A 61 -7.57 -11.14 2.06
C VAL A 61 -7.96 -12.60 1.85
N ASP A 62 -9.09 -13.05 2.41
CA ASP A 62 -9.59 -14.41 2.18
C ASP A 62 -9.88 -14.68 0.70
N GLU A 63 -10.57 -13.75 0.03
CA GLU A 63 -10.85 -13.85 -1.41
C GLU A 63 -9.57 -13.78 -2.25
N LEU A 64 -8.63 -12.89 -1.91
CA LEU A 64 -7.34 -12.78 -2.59
C LEU A 64 -6.50 -14.05 -2.44
N ASN A 65 -6.53 -14.67 -1.25
CA ASN A 65 -5.84 -15.92 -1.01
C ASN A 65 -6.42 -17.04 -1.86
N LEU A 66 -7.76 -17.15 -1.95
CA LEU A 66 -8.43 -18.10 -2.83
C LEU A 66 -8.05 -17.90 -4.31
N LEU A 67 -8.08 -16.65 -4.78
CA LEU A 67 -7.69 -16.30 -6.16
C LEU A 67 -6.20 -16.51 -6.44
N GLY A 68 -5.35 -16.50 -5.40
CA GLY A 68 -3.92 -16.75 -5.50
C GLY A 68 -3.53 -18.22 -5.40
N THR A 69 -4.31 -19.05 -4.70
CA THR A 69 -4.04 -20.49 -4.54
C THR A 69 -4.78 -21.33 -5.57
N GLU A 70 -6.07 -21.06 -5.78
CA GLU A 70 -6.94 -21.83 -6.66
C GLU A 70 -7.15 -21.15 -8.02
N GLY A 71 -7.09 -19.83 -8.07
CA GLY A 71 -7.36 -19.05 -9.28
C GLY A 71 -8.78 -19.24 -9.80
N PHE A 72 -9.04 -18.76 -11.02
CA PHE A 72 -10.33 -18.94 -11.68
C PHE A 72 -10.17 -19.11 -13.19
N LYS A 73 -11.21 -19.65 -13.84
CA LYS A 73 -11.26 -19.80 -15.29
C LYS A 73 -11.87 -18.56 -15.92
N ALA A 74 -11.22 -18.02 -16.93
CA ALA A 74 -11.72 -16.92 -17.74
C ALA A 74 -11.60 -17.28 -19.23
N PHE A 75 -12.46 -16.71 -20.07
CA PHE A 75 -12.32 -16.89 -21.51
C PHE A 75 -11.56 -15.70 -22.11
N ASP A 76 -10.45 -15.96 -22.79
CA ASP A 76 -9.70 -14.94 -23.50
C ASP A 76 -10.11 -14.92 -24.97
N HIS A 77 -10.81 -13.85 -25.37
CA HIS A 77 -11.32 -13.68 -26.73
C HIS A 77 -10.21 -13.54 -27.78
N SER A 78 -9.01 -13.10 -27.38
CA SER A 78 -7.90 -12.84 -28.32
C SER A 78 -7.29 -14.15 -28.81
N ILE A 79 -7.24 -15.17 -27.94
CA ILE A 79 -6.76 -16.51 -28.26
C ILE A 79 -7.89 -17.51 -28.51
N GLY A 80 -9.14 -17.17 -28.16
CA GLY A 80 -10.32 -18.00 -28.38
C GLY A 80 -10.40 -19.24 -27.50
N HIS A 81 -9.75 -19.23 -26.33
CA HIS A 81 -9.65 -20.39 -25.43
C HIS A 81 -9.92 -19.98 -23.98
N GLU A 82 -10.31 -20.98 -23.17
CA GLU A 82 -10.37 -20.83 -21.72
C GLU A 82 -8.95 -20.75 -21.14
N VAL A 83 -8.69 -19.72 -20.35
CA VAL A 83 -7.45 -19.49 -19.62
C VAL A 83 -7.68 -19.62 -18.13
N HIS A 84 -6.64 -20.03 -17.41
CA HIS A 84 -6.64 -20.06 -15.96
C HIS A 84 -5.93 -18.81 -15.44
N VAL A 85 -6.64 -17.98 -14.68
CA VAL A 85 -6.15 -16.70 -14.15
C VAL A 85 -5.88 -16.87 -12.66
N MET A 86 -4.64 -16.58 -12.29
CA MET A 86 -4.22 -16.50 -10.88
C MET A 86 -3.89 -15.05 -10.52
N VAL A 87 -4.24 -14.69 -9.29
CA VAL A 87 -4.03 -13.35 -8.74
C VAL A 87 -2.88 -13.39 -7.73
N VAL A 88 -1.97 -12.41 -7.81
CA VAL A 88 -0.92 -12.26 -6.79
C VAL A 88 -0.92 -10.83 -6.31
N VAL A 89 -0.92 -10.63 -5.00
CA VAL A 89 -0.81 -9.29 -4.42
C VAL A 89 0.65 -8.86 -4.42
N LEU A 90 0.97 -7.74 -5.06
CA LEU A 90 2.34 -7.23 -5.10
C LEU A 90 2.68 -6.39 -3.87
N CYS A 91 1.85 -5.39 -3.58
CA CYS A 91 2.01 -4.49 -2.45
C CYS A 91 0.68 -3.84 -2.08
N HIS A 92 0.53 -3.50 -0.80
CA HIS A 92 -0.56 -2.68 -0.32
C HIS A 92 -0.16 -1.21 -0.38
N LEU A 93 -0.94 -0.40 -1.10
CA LEU A 93 -0.74 1.04 -1.24
C LEU A 93 -1.72 1.77 -0.33
N GLY A 94 -1.19 2.57 0.58
CA GLY A 94 -1.95 3.45 1.44
C GLY A 94 -1.14 4.70 1.74
N ASP A 95 -1.82 5.75 2.18
CA ASP A 95 -1.12 6.89 2.77
C ASP A 95 -0.45 6.49 4.09
N SER A 96 0.47 7.32 4.60
CA SER A 96 1.27 6.94 5.78
C SER A 96 0.44 6.59 7.02
N PRO A 97 -0.66 7.30 7.36
CA PRO A 97 -1.53 6.92 8.47
C PRO A 97 -2.21 5.56 8.29
N MET A 98 -2.72 5.26 7.11
CA MET A 98 -3.41 4.00 6.82
C MET A 98 -2.44 2.82 6.75
N HIS A 99 -1.28 3.02 6.11
CA HIS A 99 -0.24 1.98 6.09
C HIS A 99 0.22 1.64 7.51
N ALA A 100 0.31 2.64 8.40
CA ALA A 100 0.61 2.45 9.82
C ALA A 100 -0.50 1.66 10.55
N GLU A 101 -1.77 1.98 10.29
CA GLU A 101 -2.93 1.27 10.86
C GLU A 101 -2.97 -0.21 10.45
N ILE A 102 -2.77 -0.50 9.16
CA ILE A 102 -2.82 -1.86 8.60
C ILE A 102 -1.64 -2.72 9.03
N THR A 103 -0.43 -2.16 9.07
CA THR A 103 0.79 -2.91 9.44
C THR A 103 1.05 -2.95 10.94
N ASN A 104 0.18 -2.31 11.74
CA ASN A 104 0.39 -2.13 13.18
C ASN A 104 1.77 -1.50 13.50
N THR A 105 2.19 -0.53 12.68
CA THR A 105 3.44 0.22 12.85
C THR A 105 3.15 1.65 13.29
N PRO A 106 4.05 2.31 14.05
CA PRO A 106 3.88 3.72 14.35
C PRO A 106 3.94 4.58 13.08
N ASN A 107 3.09 5.61 13.00
CA ASN A 107 3.10 6.54 11.86
C ASN A 107 4.52 7.13 11.65
N PRO A 108 5.10 7.04 10.43
CA PRO A 108 6.46 7.51 10.14
C PRO A 108 6.73 8.97 10.57
N ALA A 109 5.72 9.83 10.53
CA ALA A 109 5.86 11.23 10.93
C ALA A 109 6.29 11.37 12.40
N THR A 110 5.70 10.56 13.30
CA THR A 110 5.92 10.62 14.75
C THR A 110 6.87 9.55 15.27
N ALA A 111 7.08 8.47 14.51
CA ALA A 111 7.97 7.38 14.88
C ALA A 111 9.43 7.85 15.04
N LEU A 112 10.13 7.29 16.03
CA LEU A 112 11.58 7.43 16.17
C LEU A 112 12.34 6.50 15.22
N ASN A 113 11.66 5.49 14.70
CA ASN A 113 12.12 4.51 13.71
C ASN A 113 11.11 4.50 12.54
N PRO A 114 11.11 5.52 11.66
CA PRO A 114 10.06 5.71 10.67
C PRO A 114 10.10 4.69 9.52
N CYS A 115 11.24 4.07 9.26
CA CYS A 115 11.35 3.03 8.25
C CYS A 115 10.88 1.68 8.82
N CYS A 116 10.00 0.99 8.10
CA CYS A 116 9.55 -0.36 8.46
C CYS A 116 10.47 -1.47 7.94
N VAL A 117 11.48 -1.12 7.13
CA VAL A 117 12.41 -2.06 6.48
C VAL A 117 13.77 -2.09 7.20
N CYS A 118 14.32 -0.95 7.59
CA CYS A 118 15.58 -0.88 8.35
C CYS A 118 15.36 -0.61 9.83
N GLN A 119 16.43 -0.79 10.61
CA GLN A 119 16.47 -0.55 12.05
C GLN A 119 16.95 0.87 12.44
N LEU A 120 17.04 1.78 11.46
CA LEU A 120 17.51 3.14 11.72
C LEU A 120 16.53 3.86 12.65
N SER A 121 17.05 4.37 13.75
CA SER A 121 16.25 5.02 14.79
C SER A 121 16.97 6.20 15.42
N VAL A 122 16.18 7.08 16.03
CA VAL A 122 16.65 8.26 16.78
C VAL A 122 16.18 8.22 18.23
N LYS A 123 16.83 9.00 19.10
CA LYS A 123 16.41 9.14 20.51
C LYS A 123 15.34 10.22 20.68
N ALA A 124 15.42 11.29 19.90
CA ALA A 124 14.43 12.34 19.86
C ALA A 124 13.99 12.60 18.41
N ALA A 125 12.72 13.00 18.21
CA ALA A 125 12.19 13.26 16.87
C ALA A 125 12.94 14.35 16.12
N ALA A 126 13.53 15.32 16.83
CA ALA A 126 14.36 16.38 16.26
C ALA A 126 15.64 15.83 15.57
N ASP A 127 16.15 14.69 16.03
CA ASP A 127 17.38 14.10 15.50
C ASP A 127 17.19 13.55 14.07
N LYS A 128 15.95 13.36 13.61
CA LYS A 128 15.64 12.94 12.23
C LYS A 128 16.06 13.97 11.18
N MET A 129 16.29 15.21 11.59
CA MET A 129 16.75 16.30 10.72
C MET A 129 18.27 16.44 10.69
N THR A 130 19.00 15.62 11.45
CA THR A 130 20.46 15.65 11.47
C THR A 130 21.03 15.15 10.14
N PRO A 131 22.11 15.77 9.63
CA PRO A 131 22.76 15.30 8.41
C PRO A 131 23.18 13.83 8.48
N GLU A 132 23.62 13.36 9.66
CA GLU A 132 24.05 11.98 9.88
C GLU A 132 22.88 11.01 9.70
N TYR A 133 21.72 11.33 10.28
CA TYR A 133 20.51 10.53 10.11
C TYR A 133 20.06 10.51 8.65
N LEU A 134 20.03 11.67 7.99
CA LEU A 134 19.59 11.79 6.61
C LEU A 134 20.52 11.05 5.65
N GLN A 135 21.84 11.11 5.86
CA GLN A 135 22.81 10.34 5.09
C GLN A 135 22.58 8.83 5.24
N GLN A 136 22.41 8.35 6.47
CA GLN A 136 22.11 6.94 6.72
C GLN A 136 20.76 6.51 6.14
N PHE A 137 19.74 7.36 6.24
CA PHE A 137 18.40 7.09 5.72
C PHE A 137 18.38 7.04 4.19
N LEU A 138 19.10 7.93 3.52
CA LEU A 138 19.23 7.96 2.06
C LEU A 138 20.24 6.94 1.53
N GLY A 139 20.89 6.17 2.41
CA GLY A 139 21.94 5.23 2.01
C GLY A 139 23.19 5.90 1.44
N ILE A 140 23.45 7.15 1.80
CA ILE A 140 24.62 7.89 1.34
C ILE A 140 25.76 7.69 2.36
N ARG A 141 26.85 7.10 1.89
CA ARG A 141 28.08 6.97 2.69
C ARG A 141 28.83 8.30 2.75
N PRO A 142 29.74 8.49 3.73
CA PRO A 142 30.57 9.69 3.83
C PRO A 142 31.45 9.97 2.61
N ASP A 143 31.75 8.94 1.81
CA ASP A 143 32.52 9.03 0.55
C ASP A 143 31.65 9.43 -0.67
N GLY A 144 30.34 9.68 -0.46
CA GLY A 144 29.37 10.01 -1.49
C GLY A 144 28.84 8.81 -2.28
N SER A 145 29.26 7.58 -1.95
CA SER A 145 28.71 6.38 -2.59
C SER A 145 27.33 6.04 -2.01
N THR A 146 26.41 5.65 -2.90
CA THR A 146 25.08 5.20 -2.52
C THR A 146 25.09 3.69 -2.30
N VAL A 147 24.70 3.27 -1.10
CA VAL A 147 24.28 1.90 -0.85
C VAL A 147 22.77 1.82 -0.98
N CYS A 148 22.27 0.70 -1.51
CA CYS A 148 20.84 0.44 -1.47
C CYS A 148 20.45 0.26 0.01
N VAL A 149 19.64 1.19 0.53
CA VAL A 149 19.04 1.09 1.85
C VAL A 149 17.55 1.24 1.65
N CYS A 150 16.81 0.19 2.03
CA CYS A 150 15.36 0.04 1.97
C CYS A 150 14.73 0.06 0.58
#